data_AF-A0A372BT54-F1
#
_entry.id   AF-A0A372BT54-F1
#
_cell.length_a   1.000
_cell.length_b   1.000
_cell.length_c   1.000
_cell.angle_alpha   90.00
_cell.angle_beta   90.00
_cell.angle_gamma   90.00
#
_symmetry.space_group_name_H-M   'P 1'
#
loop_
_entity.id
_entity.type
_entity.pdbx_description
1 polymer ?
#
loop_
_entity_poly.entity_id
_entity_poly.type
_entity_poly.pdbx_seq_one_letter_code
_entity_poly.pdbx_strand_id
1 'polypeptide(L)' 'ASAPIVLAQVAEAGKLEKGDRVALLGIGSGLNCSMAEIVW' A
#
# COMPACT_ATOMS: atom_id res chain seq x y z
N ALA A 1 6.24 -9.71 -2.32
CA ALA A 1 6.17 -8.32 -2.85
C ALA A 1 4.72 -7.88 -3.07
N SER A 2 3.80 -8.19 -2.16
CA SER A 2 2.36 -8.08 -2.42
C SER A 2 1.85 -6.63 -2.31
N ALA A 3 2.33 -5.86 -1.33
CA ALA A 3 1.90 -4.48 -1.10
C ALA A 3 2.10 -3.53 -2.31
N PRO A 4 3.29 -3.43 -2.95
CA PRO A 4 3.47 -2.54 -4.09
C PRO A 4 2.71 -2.99 -5.35
N ILE A 5 2.51 -4.30 -5.54
CA ILE A 5 1.75 -4.84 -6.67
C ILE A 5 0.27 -4.46 -6.55
N VAL A 6 -0.33 -4.65 -5.37
CA VAL A 6 -1.73 -4.28 -5.14
C VAL A 6 -1.92 -2.77 -5.27
N LEU A 7 -0.98 -1.96 -4.76
CA LEU A 7 -1.02 -0.51 -4.92
C LEU A 7 -1.03 -0.10 -6.40
N ALA A 8 -0.18 -0.71 -7.24
CA ALA A 8 -0.16 -0.46 -8.67
C ALA A 8 -1.50 -0.83 -9.34
N GLN A 9 -2.09 -1.97 -8.99
CA GLN A 9 -3.39 -2.38 -9.53
C GLN A 9 -4.52 -1.42 -9.15
N VAL A 10 -4.51 -0.90 -7.91
CA VAL A 10 -5.52 0.08 -7.45
C VAL A 10 -5.33 1.43 -8.16
N ALA A 11 -4.08 1.84 -8.40
CA ALA A 11 -3.76 3.01 -9.20
C ALA A 11 -4.25 2.89 -10.65
N GLU A 12 -3.96 1.77 -11.33
CA GLU A 12 -4.40 1.50 -12.70
C GLU A 12 -5.93 1.43 -12.82
N ALA A 13 -6.61 0.97 -11.77
CA ALA A 13 -8.08 0.98 -11.70
C ALA A 13 -8.69 2.38 -11.50
N GLY A 14 -7.87 3.44 -11.39
CA GLY A 14 -8.34 4.81 -11.19
C GLY A 14 -8.99 5.05 -9.83
N LYS A 15 -8.62 4.25 -8.82
CA LYS A 15 -9.19 4.32 -7.46
C LYS A 15 -8.37 5.16 -6.49
N LEU A 16 -7.33 5.83 -6.97
CA LEU A 16 -6.48 6.71 -6.18
C LEU A 16 -6.46 8.09 -6.81
N GLU A 17 -6.70 9.10 -6.00
CA GLU A 17 -6.66 10.51 -6.38
C GLU A 17 -5.51 11.22 -5.67
N LYS A 18 -5.06 12.34 -6.26
CA LYS A 18 -3.99 13.14 -5.67
C LYS A 18 -4.42 13.66 -4.30
N GLY A 19 -3.61 13.39 -3.30
CA GLY A 19 -3.86 13.76 -1.90
C GLY A 19 -4.44 12.62 -1.06
N ASP A 20 -4.77 11.46 -1.65
CA ASP A 20 -5.22 10.30 -0.89
C ASP A 20 -4.11 9.79 0.03
N ARG A 21 -4.48 9.45 1.27
CA ARG A 21 -3.56 8.87 2.25
C ARG A 21 -3.74 7.37 2.24
N VAL A 22 -2.75 6.65 1.72
CA VAL A 22 -2.78 5.19 1.58
C VAL A 22 -1.91 4.55 2.65
N ALA A 23 -2.52 3.66 3.45
CA ALA A 23 -1.83 2.89 4.46
C ALA A 23 -1.35 1.55 3.88
N LEU A 24 -0.06 1.26 4.04
CA LEU A 24 0.57 -0.01 3.68
C LEU A 24 0.91 -0.75 4.96
N LEU A 25 0.39 -1.97 5.10
CA LEU A 25 0.66 -2.86 6.23
C LEU A 25 1.15 -4.20 5.71
N GLY A 26 2.27 -4.68 6.24
CA GLY A 26 2.79 -6.02 6.01
C GLY A 26 3.11 -6.72 7.33
N ILE A 27 2.61 -7.95 7.48
CA ILE A 27 2.96 -8.86 8.57
C ILE A 27 3.73 -10.03 7.96
N GLY A 28 4.99 -10.17 8.35
CA GLY A 28 5.83 -11.33 8.00
C GLY A 28 5.76 -12.40 9.08
N SER A 29 5.89 -13.67 8.69
CA SER A 29 5.84 -14.82 9.61
C SER A 29 6.92 -14.81 10.70
N GLY A 30 8.00 -14.03 10.52
CA GLY A 30 9.06 -13.85 11.52
C GLY A 30 8.76 -12.82 12.62
N LEU A 31 7.49 -12.57 12.98
CA LEU A 31 7.02 -11.53 13.90
C LEU A 31 7.28 -10.08 13.48
N ASN A 32 7.74 -9.85 12.24
CA ASN A 32 7.96 -8.50 11.73
C ASN A 32 6.63 -7.90 11.26
N CYS A 33 6.29 -6.74 11.81
CA CYS A 33 5.17 -5.92 11.37
C CYS A 33 5.73 -4.56 10.93
N SER A 34 5.42 -4.17 9.70
CA SER A 34 5.80 -2.86 9.17
C SER A 34 4.56 -2.14 8.66
N MET A 35 4.39 -0.91 9.10
CA MET A 35 3.41 0.02 8.57
C MET A 35 4.11 1.21 7.93
N ALA A 36 3.58 1.66 6.81
CA ALA A 36 3.96 2.90 6.16
C ALA A 36 2.72 3.62 5.67
N GLU A 37 2.78 4.93 5.61
CA GLU A 37 1.76 5.77 4.99
C GLU A 37 2.39 6.51 3.81
N ILE A 38 1.64 6.66 2.73
CA ILE A 38 2.00 7.44 1.56
C ILE A 38 0.85 8.39 1.21
N VAL A 39 1.22 9.61 0.79
CA VAL A 39 0.29 10.55 0.17
C VAL A 39 0.41 10.37 -1.33
N TRP A 40 -0.69 10.01 -1.99
CA TRP A 40 -0.76 9.69 -3.41
C TRP A 40 -0.75 10.94 -4.30
#